data_AF-B9IU32-F1
#
_entry.id   AF-B9IU32-F1
#
_cell.length_a   1.000
_cell.length_b   1.000
_cell.length_c   1.000
_cell.angle_alpha   90.00
_cell.angle_beta   90.00
_cell.angle_gamma   90.00
#
_symmetry.space_group_name_H-M   'P 1'
#
loop_
_entity.id
_entity.type
_entity.pdbx_description
1 polymer ?
#
loop_
_entity_poly.entity_id
_entity_poly.type
_entity_poly.pdbx_seq_one_letter_code
_entity_poly.pdbx_strand_id
1 'polypeptide(L)'
;MSTQMLTLTSISIYMLGMLVIGYFAYKRTSNLTDYMLGGRTLGPAVTALSAGASDMSGWLLMGLPGAMFSVGLSSSWIAIGLTLGAYANWLYVAPRLRTYSEIANNSITIPEFLEHRFQDKSHMLRLVSGLVIMIFFTFYVASGLVSGAVLFENSFGMNYHVGLFIVAGVVVAYTLFGGFLAVSWTDFVQGIIMVIALILVPTVTIMNVNGLGPAFSTIKSIDPTLLDIFKGTSVLGIISLFAWGLGYVGQPHIIVRFMAISSVKEIKSARRIGMSWMIFSVVGAMFTGLIGIAYYSDKGLKLSNPETIFLELGKILFHPLITGFLLAAILAAIMSTISSQLLVTSSAITEDLYRTFFKRSASDKELVFVGRMAVLVIALVGCALAFKQNDTILALVGYAWAGFGSSFGPAILLSLYWKRMTKWGALAGMISGAATVIIWTQFKFLKEFLYEMIPGFTISLLVIVIVSLLTQPSKEIEEQFENFEKQHSDNL
;
A
#
# COMPACT_ATOMS: atom_id res chain seq x y z
N MET A 1 15.20 -14.56 31.81
CA MET A 1 15.56 -13.73 30.63
C MET A 1 15.10 -12.32 30.88
N SER A 2 15.83 -11.28 30.47
CA SER A 2 15.35 -9.91 30.58
C SER A 2 14.14 -9.68 29.67
N THR A 3 13.29 -8.70 30.02
CA THR A 3 12.13 -8.29 29.21
C THR A 3 12.51 -8.06 27.74
N GLN A 4 13.62 -7.36 27.50
CA GLN A 4 14.13 -7.12 26.15
C GLN A 4 14.54 -8.41 25.41
N MET A 5 15.17 -9.37 26.09
CA MET A 5 15.55 -10.64 25.48
C MET A 5 14.33 -11.45 25.03
N LEU A 6 13.25 -11.44 25.81
CA LEU A 6 12.00 -12.10 25.44
C LEU A 6 11.36 -11.45 24.20
N THR A 7 11.29 -10.12 24.17
CA THR A 7 10.79 -9.36 23.03
C THR A 7 11.60 -9.66 21.76
N LEU A 8 12.93 -9.60 21.85
CA LEU A 8 13.83 -9.91 20.74
C LEU A 8 13.72 -11.37 20.27
N THR A 9 13.43 -12.30 21.18
CA THR A 9 13.21 -13.71 20.83
C THR A 9 12.01 -13.86 19.89
N SER A 10 10.87 -13.24 20.20
CA SER A 10 9.68 -13.28 19.33
C SER A 10 9.95 -12.65 17.96
N ILE A 11 10.63 -11.52 17.92
CA ILE A 11 11.01 -10.86 16.65
C ILE A 11 11.95 -11.77 15.85
N SER A 12 12.93 -12.40 16.51
CA SER A 12 13.88 -13.29 15.85
C SER A 12 13.19 -14.51 15.25
N ILE A 13 12.22 -15.11 15.96
CA ILE A 13 11.40 -16.22 15.46
C ILE A 13 10.65 -15.79 14.19
N TYR A 14 10.03 -14.60 14.22
CA TYR A 14 9.35 -14.05 13.06
C TYR A 14 10.30 -13.83 11.87
N MET A 15 11.44 -13.17 12.09
CA MET A 15 12.43 -12.89 11.05
C MET A 15 12.96 -14.19 10.41
N LEU A 16 13.29 -15.19 11.23
CA LEU A 16 13.73 -16.51 10.75
C LEU A 16 12.63 -17.20 9.94
N GLY A 17 11.37 -17.14 10.39
CA GLY A 17 10.23 -17.67 9.65
C GLY A 17 10.09 -17.04 8.26
N MET A 18 10.23 -15.71 8.14
CA MET A 18 10.15 -15.02 6.86
C MET A 18 11.29 -15.40 5.92
N LEU A 19 12.52 -15.50 6.45
CA LEU A 19 13.68 -15.94 5.65
C LEU A 19 13.51 -17.38 5.14
N VAL A 20 12.96 -18.28 5.96
CA VAL A 20 12.69 -19.66 5.57
C VAL A 20 11.65 -19.74 4.45
N ILE A 21 10.54 -19.00 4.58
CA ILE A 21 9.50 -18.94 3.53
C ILE A 21 10.08 -18.36 2.23
N GLY A 22 10.83 -17.26 2.34
CA GLY A 22 11.50 -16.62 1.20
C GLY A 22 12.46 -17.57 0.48
N TYR A 23 13.25 -18.35 1.22
CA TYR A 23 14.16 -19.34 0.65
C TYR A 23 13.43 -20.46 -0.12
N PHE A 24 12.32 -20.98 0.42
CA PHE A 24 11.52 -21.99 -0.28
C PHE A 24 10.86 -21.45 -1.55
N ALA A 25 10.36 -20.21 -1.51
CA ALA A 25 9.79 -19.56 -2.68
C ALA A 25 10.86 -19.26 -3.75
N TYR A 26 12.05 -18.81 -3.35
CA TYR A 26 13.18 -18.58 -4.24
C TYR A 26 13.56 -19.84 -5.03
N LYS A 27 13.56 -21.02 -4.39
CA LYS A 27 13.81 -22.30 -5.07
C LYS A 27 12.77 -22.65 -6.15
N ARG A 28 11.60 -22.00 -6.15
CA ARG A 28 10.55 -22.19 -7.16
C ARG A 28 10.57 -21.13 -8.26
N THR A 29 11.44 -20.13 -8.18
CA THR A 29 11.59 -19.10 -9.20
C THR A 29 12.63 -19.54 -10.22
N SER A 30 12.21 -19.78 -11.47
CA SER A 30 13.09 -20.32 -12.52
C SER A 30 13.39 -19.31 -13.63
N ASN A 31 12.49 -18.37 -13.88
CA ASN A 31 12.56 -17.41 -14.99
C ASN A 31 12.02 -16.02 -14.59
N LEU A 32 12.09 -15.05 -15.51
CA LEU A 32 11.67 -13.66 -15.28
C LEU A 32 10.18 -13.52 -14.97
N THR A 33 9.31 -14.28 -15.64
CA THR A 33 7.86 -14.27 -15.40
C THR A 33 7.52 -14.79 -14.01
N ASP A 34 8.23 -15.81 -13.54
CA ASP A 34 8.14 -16.28 -12.14
C ASP A 34 8.62 -15.20 -11.16
N TYR A 35 9.71 -14.51 -11.50
CA TYR A 35 10.27 -13.47 -10.65
C TYR A 35 9.40 -12.22 -10.55
N MET A 36 8.70 -11.83 -11.61
CA MET A 36 7.92 -10.57 -11.67
C MET A 36 6.43 -10.74 -11.39
N LEU A 37 5.83 -11.90 -11.72
CA LEU A 37 4.39 -12.14 -11.58
C LEU A 37 4.06 -13.51 -10.97
N GLY A 38 5.05 -14.27 -10.52
CA GLY A 38 4.82 -15.62 -9.94
C GLY A 38 4.17 -16.59 -10.94
N GLY A 39 4.40 -16.40 -12.24
CA GLY A 39 3.85 -17.26 -13.28
C GLY A 39 2.32 -17.23 -13.41
N ARG A 40 1.64 -16.24 -12.83
CA ARG A 40 0.16 -16.18 -12.73
C ARG A 40 -0.46 -17.42 -12.06
N THR A 41 0.19 -17.96 -11.03
CA THR A 41 -0.25 -19.18 -10.34
C THR A 41 -0.82 -18.92 -8.94
N LEU A 42 -1.04 -17.66 -8.56
CA LEU A 42 -1.47 -17.35 -7.20
C LEU A 42 -2.91 -17.79 -6.98
N GLY A 43 -3.11 -18.61 -5.95
CA GLY A 43 -4.44 -18.94 -5.45
C GLY A 43 -5.13 -17.74 -4.78
N PRO A 44 -6.43 -17.86 -4.47
CA PRO A 44 -7.25 -16.73 -4.03
C PRO A 44 -6.82 -16.15 -2.69
N ALA A 45 -6.43 -17.00 -1.73
CA ALA A 45 -6.03 -16.56 -0.39
C ALA A 45 -4.69 -15.81 -0.39
N VAL A 46 -3.69 -16.34 -1.11
CA VAL A 46 -2.37 -15.69 -1.25
C VAL A 46 -2.51 -14.38 -2.00
N THR A 47 -3.30 -14.35 -3.09
CA THR A 47 -3.59 -13.10 -3.81
C THR A 47 -4.23 -12.06 -2.91
N ALA A 48 -5.25 -12.46 -2.13
CA ALA A 48 -6.01 -11.56 -1.28
C ALA A 48 -5.17 -10.95 -0.16
N LEU A 49 -4.46 -11.79 0.60
CA LEU A 49 -3.64 -11.31 1.71
C LEU A 49 -2.35 -10.66 1.22
N SER A 50 -1.78 -11.06 0.07
CA SER A 50 -0.64 -10.34 -0.51
C SER A 50 -1.04 -8.94 -0.97
N ALA A 51 -2.18 -8.80 -1.67
CA ALA A 51 -2.71 -7.50 -2.01
C ALA A 51 -2.97 -6.66 -0.75
N GLY A 52 -3.65 -7.24 0.25
CA GLY A 52 -3.98 -6.56 1.51
C GLY A 52 -2.76 -6.18 2.35
N ALA A 53 -1.79 -7.07 2.56
CA ALA A 53 -0.59 -6.77 3.35
C ALA A 53 0.37 -5.83 2.61
N SER A 54 0.39 -5.86 1.27
CA SER A 54 1.16 -4.89 0.49
C SER A 54 0.59 -3.46 0.58
N ASP A 55 -0.73 -3.35 0.72
CA ASP A 55 -1.48 -2.10 0.91
C ASP A 55 -1.32 -1.54 2.34
N MET A 56 -1.54 -2.42 3.33
CA MET A 56 -1.60 -2.06 4.73
C MET A 56 -0.20 -2.03 5.34
N SER A 57 0.51 -0.92 5.16
CA SER A 57 1.85 -0.71 5.72
C SER A 57 1.82 -0.45 7.24
N GLY A 58 2.94 0.04 7.79
CA GLY A 58 3.00 0.55 9.18
C GLY A 58 1.90 1.57 9.51
N TRP A 59 1.31 2.25 8.53
CA TRP A 59 0.20 3.19 8.75
C TRP A 59 -1.03 2.52 9.38
N LEU A 60 -1.33 1.25 9.06
CA LEU A 60 -2.52 0.58 9.61
C LEU A 60 -2.38 0.33 11.12
N LEU A 61 -1.17 0.01 11.57
CA LEU A 61 -0.88 -0.28 12.98
C LEU A 61 -0.49 0.96 13.77
N MET A 62 -0.04 2.04 13.12
CA MET A 62 0.46 3.25 13.78
C MET A 62 -0.36 4.48 13.41
N GLY A 63 -0.43 4.81 12.12
CA GLY A 63 -1.10 6.01 11.61
C GLY A 63 -2.60 6.06 11.88
N LEU A 64 -3.36 5.03 11.50
CA LEU A 64 -4.83 5.01 11.69
C LEU A 64 -5.23 4.98 13.17
N PRO A 65 -4.64 4.14 14.05
CA PRO A 65 -4.88 4.22 15.48
C PRO A 65 -4.49 5.59 16.05
N GLY A 66 -3.39 6.20 15.59
CA GLY A 66 -2.96 7.52 16.03
C GLY A 66 -3.92 8.64 15.64
N ALA A 67 -4.45 8.60 14.40
CA ALA A 67 -5.49 9.52 13.96
C ALA A 67 -6.77 9.34 14.80
N MET A 68 -7.18 8.10 15.04
CA MET A 68 -8.34 7.79 15.87
C MET A 68 -8.16 8.23 17.32
N PHE A 69 -6.96 8.10 17.89
CA PHE A 69 -6.62 8.60 19.22
C PHE A 69 -6.66 10.14 19.28
N SER A 70 -6.33 10.82 18.18
CA SER A 70 -6.21 12.29 18.15
C SER A 70 -7.53 13.00 17.89
N VAL A 71 -8.35 12.51 16.95
CA VAL A 71 -9.57 13.21 16.49
C VAL A 71 -10.84 12.34 16.57
N GLY A 72 -10.74 11.15 17.16
CA GLY A 72 -11.87 10.26 17.40
C GLY A 72 -12.51 9.73 16.11
N LEU A 73 -13.80 9.41 16.20
CA LEU A 73 -14.56 8.69 15.18
C LEU A 73 -14.65 9.39 13.83
N SER A 74 -14.33 10.68 13.72
CA SER A 74 -14.20 11.34 12.41
C SER A 74 -13.17 10.68 11.51
N SER A 75 -12.09 10.12 12.06
CA SER A 75 -11.08 9.37 11.31
C SER A 75 -11.63 8.09 10.66
N SER A 76 -12.82 7.63 11.07
CA SER A 76 -13.49 6.46 10.45
C SER A 76 -13.80 6.67 8.97
N TRP A 77 -13.86 7.91 8.49
CA TRP A 77 -14.06 8.18 7.07
C TRP A 77 -12.93 7.65 6.19
N ILE A 78 -11.69 7.55 6.71
CA ILE A 78 -10.58 6.85 6.02
C ILE A 78 -10.95 5.38 5.84
N ALA A 79 -11.34 4.72 6.94
CA ALA A 79 -11.72 3.30 6.96
C ALA A 79 -12.90 3.00 6.03
N ILE A 80 -13.94 3.84 6.06
CA ILE A 80 -15.14 3.70 5.22
C ILE A 80 -14.76 3.88 3.75
N GLY A 81 -14.06 4.97 3.42
CA GLY A 81 -13.62 5.27 2.05
C GLY A 81 -12.75 4.15 1.49
N LEU A 82 -11.75 3.70 2.26
CA LEU A 82 -10.88 2.60 1.87
C LEU A 82 -11.67 1.30 1.66
N THR A 83 -12.53 0.91 2.60
CA THR A 83 -13.28 -0.36 2.49
C THR A 83 -14.18 -0.38 1.25
N LEU A 84 -14.86 0.72 0.97
CA LEU A 84 -15.69 0.85 -0.24
C LEU A 84 -14.84 0.88 -1.52
N GLY A 85 -13.73 1.62 -1.51
CA GLY A 85 -12.79 1.70 -2.62
C GLY A 85 -12.15 0.35 -2.95
N ALA A 86 -11.68 -0.39 -1.93
CA ALA A 86 -11.14 -1.73 -2.07
C ALA A 86 -12.18 -2.71 -2.62
N TYR A 87 -13.41 -2.67 -2.08
CA TYR A 87 -14.50 -3.52 -2.55
C TYR A 87 -14.81 -3.25 -4.03
N ALA A 88 -14.90 -1.97 -4.41
CA ALA A 88 -15.09 -1.55 -5.80
C ALA A 88 -13.92 -1.99 -6.70
N ASN A 89 -12.68 -1.86 -6.23
CA ASN A 89 -11.48 -2.30 -6.95
C ASN A 89 -11.52 -3.81 -7.24
N TRP A 90 -11.86 -4.62 -6.23
CA TRP A 90 -12.03 -6.08 -6.39
C TRP A 90 -13.21 -6.47 -7.28
N LEU A 91 -14.28 -5.66 -7.30
CA LEU A 91 -15.47 -5.95 -8.09
C LEU A 91 -15.30 -5.57 -9.56
N TYR A 92 -14.73 -4.40 -9.82
CA TYR A 92 -14.71 -3.78 -11.14
C TYR A 92 -13.36 -3.91 -11.84
N VAL A 93 -12.26 -3.63 -11.13
CA VAL A 93 -10.92 -3.59 -11.74
C VAL A 93 -10.28 -4.97 -11.79
N ALA A 94 -10.30 -5.72 -10.68
CA ALA A 94 -9.60 -7.00 -10.59
C ALA A 94 -9.94 -8.00 -11.73
N PRO A 95 -11.22 -8.30 -12.04
CA PRO A 95 -11.52 -9.31 -13.05
C PRO A 95 -11.20 -8.84 -14.47
N ARG A 96 -11.38 -7.55 -14.76
CA ARG A 96 -11.10 -6.98 -16.07
C ARG A 96 -9.61 -6.81 -16.32
N LEU A 97 -8.86 -6.32 -15.33
CA LEU A 97 -7.41 -6.19 -15.43
C LEU A 97 -6.73 -7.56 -15.57
N ARG A 98 -7.26 -8.58 -14.87
CA ARG A 98 -6.76 -9.95 -15.00
C ARG A 98 -6.92 -10.49 -16.42
N THR A 99 -8.09 -10.33 -17.05
CA THR A 99 -8.32 -10.75 -18.43
C THR A 99 -7.52 -9.90 -19.41
N TYR A 100 -7.59 -8.57 -19.29
CA TYR A 100 -7.02 -7.69 -20.30
C TYR A 100 -5.48 -7.72 -20.29
N SER A 101 -4.85 -7.89 -19.13
CA SER A 101 -3.39 -8.05 -19.09
C SER A 101 -2.89 -9.28 -19.84
N GLU A 102 -3.66 -10.37 -19.93
CA GLU A 102 -3.31 -11.53 -20.75
C GLU A 102 -3.45 -11.23 -22.25
N ILE A 103 -4.57 -10.60 -22.63
CA ILE A 103 -4.87 -10.27 -24.03
C ILE A 103 -3.90 -9.21 -24.56
N ALA A 104 -3.51 -8.25 -23.71
CA ALA A 104 -2.50 -7.24 -24.00
C ALA A 104 -1.10 -7.86 -23.92
N ASN A 105 -0.81 -8.83 -24.78
CA ASN A 105 0.49 -9.47 -24.96
C ASN A 105 1.08 -10.07 -23.68
N ASN A 106 0.23 -10.69 -22.84
CA ASN A 106 0.60 -11.28 -21.56
C ASN A 106 1.45 -10.37 -20.66
N SER A 107 1.05 -9.09 -20.57
CA SER A 107 1.75 -8.06 -19.79
C SER A 107 1.95 -8.48 -18.34
N ILE A 108 3.17 -8.28 -17.83
CA ILE A 108 3.57 -8.63 -16.47
C ILE A 108 3.69 -7.42 -15.54
N THR A 109 3.84 -6.21 -16.08
CA THR A 109 3.81 -4.95 -15.31
C THR A 109 2.63 -4.06 -15.72
N ILE A 110 2.27 -3.11 -14.86
CA ILE A 110 1.25 -2.09 -15.18
C ILE A 110 1.70 -1.12 -16.29
N PRO A 111 2.94 -0.62 -16.28
CA PRO A 111 3.49 0.16 -17.40
C PRO A 111 3.42 -0.60 -18.73
N GLU A 112 3.79 -1.89 -18.73
CA GLU A 112 3.70 -2.75 -19.91
C GLU A 112 2.26 -2.95 -20.37
N PHE A 113 1.34 -3.21 -19.43
CA PHE A 113 -0.09 -3.31 -19.73
C PHE A 113 -0.58 -2.04 -20.44
N LEU A 114 -0.24 -0.85 -19.95
CA LEU A 114 -0.64 0.40 -20.58
C LEU A 114 -0.02 0.56 -21.98
N GLU A 115 1.26 0.23 -22.16
CA GLU A 115 1.89 0.25 -23.49
C GLU A 115 1.16 -0.69 -24.47
N HIS A 116 0.92 -1.95 -24.09
CA HIS A 116 0.29 -2.94 -24.95
C HIS A 116 -1.21 -2.67 -25.17
N ARG A 117 -1.91 -2.13 -24.15
CA ARG A 117 -3.31 -1.68 -24.27
C ARG A 117 -3.49 -0.65 -25.37
N PHE A 118 -2.53 0.25 -25.53
CA PHE A 118 -2.59 1.35 -26.49
C PHE A 118 -1.62 1.20 -27.67
N GLN A 119 -0.99 0.03 -27.82
CA GLN A 119 0.03 -0.29 -28.84
C GLN A 119 1.07 0.84 -28.99
N ASP A 120 1.57 1.35 -27.86
CA ASP A 120 2.43 2.53 -27.83
C ASP A 120 3.87 2.22 -28.30
N LYS A 121 4.09 2.33 -29.60
CA LYS A 121 5.41 2.17 -30.24
C LYS A 121 6.48 3.19 -29.78
N SER A 122 6.08 4.26 -29.10
CA SER A 122 7.02 5.27 -28.57
C SER A 122 7.55 4.93 -27.19
N HIS A 123 6.97 3.94 -26.51
CA HIS A 123 7.27 3.54 -25.13
C HIS A 123 7.09 4.68 -24.10
N MET A 124 6.41 5.78 -24.46
CA MET A 124 6.23 6.94 -23.58
C MET A 124 5.36 6.63 -22.38
N LEU A 125 4.35 5.76 -22.54
CA LEU A 125 3.57 5.29 -21.40
C LEU A 125 4.42 4.52 -20.40
N ARG A 126 5.33 3.66 -20.86
CA ARG A 126 6.30 2.96 -20.00
C ARG A 126 7.22 3.94 -19.27
N LEU A 127 7.82 4.88 -20.00
CA LEU A 127 8.73 5.89 -19.43
C LEU A 127 8.06 6.72 -18.35
N VAL A 128 6.89 7.32 -18.65
CA VAL A 128 6.17 8.16 -17.69
C VAL A 128 5.69 7.34 -16.50
N SER A 129 5.19 6.12 -16.71
CA SER A 129 4.82 5.23 -15.61
C SER A 129 6.02 4.95 -14.69
N GLY A 130 7.18 4.63 -15.27
CA GLY A 130 8.42 4.37 -14.52
C GLY A 130 8.86 5.58 -13.70
N LEU A 131 8.80 6.78 -14.25
CA LEU A 131 9.12 8.03 -13.54
C LEU A 131 8.16 8.28 -12.36
N VAL A 132 6.85 8.15 -12.58
CA VAL A 132 5.83 8.30 -11.53
C VAL A 132 6.05 7.26 -10.41
N ILE A 133 6.31 6.01 -10.79
CA ILE A 133 6.65 4.91 -9.87
C ILE A 133 7.87 5.26 -9.02
N MET A 134 8.97 5.68 -9.63
CA MET A 134 10.19 6.05 -8.91
C MET A 134 9.96 7.19 -7.93
N ILE A 135 9.24 8.24 -8.33
CA ILE A 135 8.97 9.40 -7.47
C ILE A 135 8.15 8.98 -6.26
N PHE A 136 6.93 8.47 -6.47
CA PHE A 136 6.00 8.26 -5.36
C PHE A 136 6.35 7.05 -4.50
N PHE A 137 6.98 5.99 -5.04
CA PHE A 137 7.47 4.91 -4.19
C PHE A 137 8.66 5.33 -3.33
N THR A 138 9.48 6.28 -3.75
CA THR A 138 10.55 6.78 -2.87
C THR A 138 9.97 7.41 -1.60
N PHE A 139 8.90 8.21 -1.72
CA PHE A 139 8.17 8.75 -0.56
C PHE A 139 7.47 7.66 0.25
N TYR A 140 6.88 6.66 -0.42
CA TYR A 140 6.21 5.58 0.28
C TYR A 140 7.22 4.72 1.07
N VAL A 141 8.35 4.35 0.47
CA VAL A 141 9.44 3.65 1.18
C VAL A 141 9.94 4.48 2.36
N ALA A 142 10.11 5.79 2.20
CA ALA A 142 10.47 6.68 3.30
C ALA A 142 9.48 6.60 4.47
N SER A 143 8.16 6.56 4.22
CA SER A 143 7.15 6.40 5.27
C SER A 143 7.29 5.10 6.07
N GLY A 144 7.63 3.99 5.39
CA GLY A 144 7.86 2.71 6.04
C GLY A 144 9.16 2.70 6.86
N LEU A 145 10.20 3.36 6.35
CA LEU A 145 11.45 3.57 7.08
C LEU A 145 11.26 4.42 8.35
N VAL A 146 10.47 5.51 8.28
CA VAL A 146 10.06 6.30 9.45
C VAL A 146 9.31 5.44 10.46
N SER A 147 8.33 4.66 10.00
CA SER A 147 7.54 3.76 10.86
C SER A 147 8.45 2.77 11.61
N GLY A 148 9.43 2.18 10.91
CA GLY A 148 10.39 1.27 11.51
C GLY A 148 11.33 1.96 12.50
N ALA A 149 11.83 3.15 12.16
CA ALA A 149 12.69 3.94 13.04
C ALA A 149 11.97 4.30 14.35
N VAL A 150 10.71 4.77 14.26
CA VAL A 150 9.84 5.06 15.40
C VAL A 150 9.58 3.80 16.24
N LEU A 151 9.38 2.64 15.61
CA LEU A 151 9.24 1.36 16.32
C LEU A 151 10.50 1.05 17.16
N PHE A 152 11.69 1.16 16.58
CA PHE A 152 12.93 0.83 17.30
C PHE A 152 13.22 1.83 18.41
N GLU A 153 12.98 3.11 18.17
CA GLU A 153 13.12 4.17 19.17
C GLU A 153 12.19 3.92 20.37
N ASN A 154 10.89 3.71 20.12
CA ASN A 154 9.91 3.56 21.20
C ASN A 154 9.99 2.20 21.91
N SER A 155 10.42 1.14 21.22
CA SER A 155 10.42 -0.21 21.79
C SER A 155 11.71 -0.56 22.52
N PHE A 156 12.84 -0.04 22.05
CA PHE A 156 14.16 -0.40 22.57
C PHE A 156 14.93 0.79 23.15
N GLY A 157 14.38 2.01 23.09
CA GLY A 157 15.05 3.22 23.56
C GLY A 157 16.27 3.58 22.69
N MET A 158 16.31 3.09 21.46
CA MET A 158 17.41 3.34 20.53
C MET A 158 17.31 4.73 19.92
N ASN A 159 18.43 5.29 19.47
CA ASN A 159 18.40 6.51 18.68
C ASN A 159 17.62 6.28 17.38
N TYR A 160 16.71 7.21 17.03
CA TYR A 160 15.92 7.17 15.79
C TYR A 160 16.74 6.81 14.54
N HIS A 161 17.91 7.45 14.34
CA HIS A 161 18.73 7.23 13.15
C HIS A 161 19.32 5.81 13.12
N VAL A 162 19.63 5.24 14.29
CA VAL A 162 20.08 3.85 14.37
C VAL A 162 18.94 2.90 13.98
N GLY A 163 17.73 3.15 14.48
CA GLY A 163 16.53 2.43 14.06
C GLY A 163 16.29 2.53 12.55
N LEU A 164 16.42 3.73 11.99
CA LEU A 164 16.31 3.99 10.55
C LEU A 164 17.30 3.13 9.73
N PHE A 165 18.58 3.14 10.08
CA PHE A 165 19.60 2.36 9.36
C PHE A 165 19.42 0.84 9.54
N ILE A 166 18.95 0.38 10.70
CA ILE A 166 18.61 -1.04 10.91
C ILE A 166 17.50 -1.45 9.95
N VAL A 167 16.40 -0.70 9.91
CA VAL A 167 15.25 -1.02 9.06
C VAL A 167 15.66 -0.97 7.59
N ALA A 168 16.41 0.05 7.18
CA ALA A 168 16.93 0.16 5.82
C ALA A 168 17.83 -1.03 5.44
N GLY A 169 18.75 -1.43 6.33
CA GLY A 169 19.63 -2.57 6.12
C GLY A 169 18.85 -3.88 5.97
N VAL A 170 17.86 -4.11 6.83
CA VAL A 170 16.97 -5.29 6.76
C VAL A 170 16.17 -5.29 5.46
N VAL A 171 15.58 -4.16 5.09
CA VAL A 171 14.82 -3.98 3.85
C VAL A 171 15.68 -4.30 2.63
N VAL A 172 16.88 -3.70 2.54
CA VAL A 172 17.79 -3.93 1.42
C VAL A 172 18.19 -5.40 1.37
N ALA A 173 18.64 -5.96 2.50
CA ALA A 173 19.04 -7.36 2.56
C ALA A 173 17.90 -8.29 2.09
N TYR A 174 16.69 -8.12 2.62
CA TYR A 174 15.54 -8.96 2.30
C TYR A 174 15.08 -8.83 0.84
N THR A 175 15.12 -7.61 0.29
CA THR A 175 14.66 -7.34 -1.09
C THR A 175 15.59 -7.95 -2.14
N LEU A 176 16.89 -8.08 -1.85
CA LEU A 176 17.87 -8.63 -2.80
C LEU A 176 17.69 -10.15 -3.05
N PHE A 177 16.99 -10.87 -2.17
CA PHE A 177 16.81 -12.33 -2.24
C PHE A 177 15.41 -12.78 -2.70
N GLY A 178 14.40 -11.91 -2.69
CA GLY A 178 13.00 -12.29 -2.96
C GLY A 178 12.48 -11.87 -4.34
N GLY A 179 11.93 -12.82 -5.10
CA GLY A 179 11.07 -12.53 -6.27
C GLY A 179 9.58 -12.40 -5.87
N PHE A 180 8.70 -12.10 -6.83
CA PHE A 180 7.26 -11.90 -6.62
C PHE A 180 6.60 -13.00 -5.80
N LEU A 181 6.90 -14.28 -6.09
CA LEU A 181 6.35 -15.41 -5.33
C LEU A 181 6.78 -15.40 -3.86
N ALA A 182 8.04 -15.08 -3.58
CA ALA A 182 8.55 -14.98 -2.21
C ALA A 182 7.84 -13.87 -1.45
N VAL A 183 7.71 -12.70 -2.08
CA VAL A 183 6.97 -11.56 -1.53
C VAL A 183 5.52 -11.95 -1.25
N SER A 184 4.81 -12.56 -2.21
CA SER A 184 3.41 -12.95 -2.02
C SER A 184 3.20 -13.99 -0.90
N TRP A 185 4.13 -14.92 -0.73
CA TRP A 185 4.04 -15.92 0.35
C TRP A 185 4.33 -15.33 1.72
N THR A 186 5.32 -14.44 1.83
CA THR A 186 5.58 -13.76 3.09
C THR A 186 4.46 -12.79 3.43
N ASP A 187 3.94 -12.06 2.45
CA ASP A 187 2.81 -11.15 2.64
C ASP A 187 1.58 -11.91 3.18
N PHE A 188 1.32 -13.12 2.69
CA PHE A 188 0.21 -13.96 3.19
C PHE A 188 0.34 -14.21 4.70
N VAL A 189 1.53 -14.63 5.16
CA VAL A 189 1.77 -14.89 6.58
C VAL A 189 1.78 -13.59 7.39
N GLN A 190 2.40 -12.54 6.87
CA GLN A 190 2.46 -11.21 7.48
C GLN A 190 1.05 -10.63 7.67
N GLY A 191 0.17 -10.77 6.68
CA GLY A 191 -1.23 -10.37 6.79
C GLY A 191 -1.96 -11.09 7.93
N ILE A 192 -1.72 -12.40 8.13
CA ILE A 192 -2.31 -13.15 9.26
C ILE A 192 -1.79 -12.61 10.59
N ILE A 193 -0.48 -12.37 10.70
CA ILE A 193 0.14 -11.82 11.92
C ILE A 193 -0.48 -10.46 12.26
N MET A 194 -0.65 -9.59 11.25
CA MET A 194 -1.23 -8.25 11.42
C MET A 194 -2.67 -8.30 11.95
N VAL A 195 -3.55 -9.10 11.37
CA VAL A 195 -4.95 -9.15 11.81
C VAL A 195 -5.08 -9.70 13.23
N ILE A 196 -4.25 -10.69 13.60
CA ILE A 196 -4.20 -11.21 14.98
C ILE A 196 -3.80 -10.09 15.94
N ALA A 197 -2.76 -9.34 15.62
CA ALA A 197 -2.28 -8.23 16.45
C ALA A 197 -3.35 -7.12 16.59
N LEU A 198 -4.03 -6.77 15.50
CA LEU A 198 -5.08 -5.76 15.45
C LEU A 198 -6.37 -6.17 16.16
N ILE A 199 -6.63 -7.46 16.32
CA ILE A 199 -7.73 -7.94 17.17
C ILE A 199 -7.28 -7.97 18.63
N LEU A 200 -6.07 -8.44 18.90
CA LEU A 200 -5.59 -8.69 20.25
C LEU A 200 -5.47 -7.41 21.09
N VAL A 201 -4.83 -6.35 20.56
CA VAL A 201 -4.59 -5.10 21.29
C VAL A 201 -5.89 -4.42 21.76
N PRO A 202 -6.88 -4.14 20.90
CA PRO A 202 -8.10 -3.50 21.35
C PRO A 202 -8.91 -4.39 22.29
N THR A 203 -8.96 -5.71 22.07
CA THR A 203 -9.68 -6.63 22.98
C THR A 203 -9.12 -6.55 24.40
N VAL A 204 -7.80 -6.64 24.57
CA VAL A 204 -7.18 -6.54 25.91
C VAL A 204 -7.31 -5.15 26.49
N THR A 205 -7.23 -4.10 25.67
CA THR A 205 -7.44 -2.72 26.13
C THR A 205 -8.86 -2.54 26.68
N ILE A 206 -9.88 -3.04 25.96
CA ILE A 206 -11.29 -3.02 26.40
C ILE A 206 -11.45 -3.72 27.76
N MET A 207 -10.80 -4.86 27.97
CA MET A 207 -10.83 -5.58 29.25
C MET A 207 -10.22 -4.76 30.40
N ASN A 208 -9.20 -3.95 30.10
CA ASN A 208 -8.51 -3.12 31.10
C ASN A 208 -9.20 -1.79 31.41
N VAL A 209 -10.24 -1.42 30.65
CA VAL A 209 -11.13 -0.28 30.92
C VAL A 209 -12.54 -0.72 31.34
N ASN A 210 -12.68 -1.94 31.86
CA ASN A 210 -13.94 -2.52 32.35
C ASN A 210 -15.04 -2.70 31.28
N GLY A 211 -14.65 -2.83 30.01
CA GLY A 211 -15.57 -3.07 28.90
C GLY A 211 -15.92 -1.83 28.08
N LEU A 212 -16.73 -2.03 27.03
CA LEU A 212 -17.08 -0.96 26.08
C LEU A 212 -17.92 0.15 26.71
N GLY A 213 -18.92 -0.21 27.54
CA GLY A 213 -19.81 0.77 28.18
C GLY A 213 -19.04 1.85 28.95
N PRO A 214 -18.20 1.47 29.93
CA PRO A 214 -17.33 2.41 30.63
C PRO A 214 -16.38 3.16 29.69
N ALA A 215 -15.73 2.49 28.73
CA ALA A 215 -14.82 3.14 27.80
C ALA A 215 -15.49 4.29 27.02
N PHE A 216 -16.66 4.05 26.42
CA PHE A 216 -17.41 5.07 25.71
C PHE A 216 -17.91 6.17 26.64
N SER A 217 -18.24 5.85 27.90
CA SER A 217 -18.63 6.86 28.89
C SER A 217 -17.45 7.79 29.25
N THR A 218 -16.24 7.24 29.43
CA THR A 218 -15.02 8.00 29.65
C THR A 218 -14.74 8.91 28.47
N ILE A 219 -14.72 8.37 27.23
CA ILE A 219 -14.46 9.17 26.02
C ILE A 219 -15.47 10.31 25.89
N LYS A 220 -16.76 10.03 26.11
CA LYS A 220 -17.82 11.05 26.07
C LYS A 220 -17.64 12.13 27.13
N SER A 221 -17.11 11.78 28.31
CA SER A 221 -16.86 12.74 29.39
C SER A 221 -15.67 13.66 29.10
N ILE A 222 -14.70 13.19 28.32
CA ILE A 222 -13.56 13.98 27.86
C ILE A 222 -14.03 14.99 26.81
N ASP A 223 -14.61 14.47 25.72
CA ASP A 223 -15.17 15.28 24.64
C ASP A 223 -16.18 14.43 23.84
N PRO A 224 -17.48 14.76 23.88
CA PRO A 224 -18.50 14.07 23.09
C PRO A 224 -18.25 14.08 21.58
N THR A 225 -17.49 15.05 21.05
CA THR A 225 -17.20 15.14 19.62
C THR A 225 -16.30 14.01 19.13
N LEU A 226 -15.51 13.38 20.01
CA LEU A 226 -14.68 12.20 19.69
C LEU A 226 -15.52 10.98 19.31
N LEU A 227 -16.80 10.94 19.69
CA LEU A 227 -17.75 9.88 19.34
C LEU A 227 -18.71 10.25 18.21
N ASP A 228 -18.50 11.40 17.57
CA ASP A 228 -19.32 11.86 16.46
C ASP A 228 -18.50 11.79 15.16
N ILE A 229 -18.94 10.97 14.22
CA ILE A 229 -18.26 10.76 12.93
C ILE A 229 -18.28 12.01 12.03
N PHE A 230 -19.12 13.01 12.34
CA PHE A 230 -19.23 14.27 11.58
C PHE A 230 -18.56 15.46 12.26
N LYS A 231 -18.06 15.32 13.49
CA LYS A 231 -17.39 16.39 14.25
C LYS A 231 -15.92 16.04 14.51
N GLY A 232 -15.11 17.02 14.89
CA GLY A 232 -13.65 16.84 15.02
C GLY A 232 -12.88 17.04 13.70
N THR A 233 -13.59 17.31 12.60
CA THR A 233 -13.01 17.77 11.33
C THR A 233 -14.03 18.61 10.56
N SER A 234 -13.60 19.26 9.47
CA SER A 234 -14.49 20.04 8.59
C SER A 234 -15.21 19.12 7.58
N VAL A 235 -16.26 19.60 6.92
CA VAL A 235 -16.92 18.85 5.83
C VAL A 235 -15.92 18.49 4.72
N LEU A 236 -15.03 19.42 4.35
CA LEU A 236 -13.95 19.15 3.38
C LEU A 236 -12.93 18.15 3.93
N GLY A 237 -12.70 18.14 5.25
CA GLY A 237 -11.92 17.12 5.95
C GLY A 237 -12.54 15.74 5.83
N ILE A 238 -13.86 15.60 6.03
CA ILE A 238 -14.59 14.34 5.82
C ILE A 238 -14.43 13.84 4.39
N ILE A 239 -14.64 14.72 3.41
CA ILE A 239 -14.48 14.39 1.97
C ILE A 239 -13.03 13.95 1.70
N SER A 240 -12.05 14.63 2.30
CA SER A 240 -10.62 14.30 2.20
C SER A 240 -10.28 12.93 2.77
N LEU A 241 -10.80 12.60 3.96
CA LEU A 241 -10.63 11.29 4.60
C LEU A 241 -11.27 10.18 3.75
N PHE A 242 -12.48 10.40 3.24
CA PHE A 242 -13.19 9.44 2.38
C PHE A 242 -12.46 9.19 1.05
N ALA A 243 -11.79 10.21 0.50
CA ALA A 243 -11.11 10.13 -0.81
C ALA A 243 -9.94 9.15 -0.85
N TRP A 244 -9.45 8.64 0.28
CA TRP A 244 -8.49 7.52 0.30
C TRP A 244 -8.97 6.32 -0.52
N GLY A 245 -10.29 6.07 -0.55
CA GLY A 245 -10.89 5.01 -1.37
C GLY A 245 -10.60 5.11 -2.87
N LEU A 246 -10.44 6.33 -3.41
CA LEU A 246 -10.15 6.54 -4.83
C LEU A 246 -8.78 6.00 -5.25
N GLY A 247 -7.84 5.90 -4.32
CA GLY A 247 -6.47 5.51 -4.63
C GLY A 247 -6.30 4.05 -5.02
N TYR A 248 -7.21 3.15 -4.60
CA TYR A 248 -7.06 1.70 -4.78
C TYR A 248 -6.84 1.25 -6.22
N VAL A 249 -7.54 1.88 -7.15
CA VAL A 249 -7.47 1.52 -8.58
C VAL A 249 -6.15 1.97 -9.23
N GLY A 250 -5.40 2.84 -8.57
CA GLY A 250 -4.15 3.43 -9.07
C GLY A 250 -2.89 2.91 -8.41
N GLN A 251 -2.95 1.95 -7.48
CA GLN A 251 -1.76 1.45 -6.77
C GLN A 251 -1.10 0.29 -7.54
N PRO A 252 0.04 0.48 -8.23
CA PRO A 252 0.60 -0.56 -9.10
C PRO A 252 0.99 -1.82 -8.33
N HIS A 253 1.52 -1.65 -7.10
CA HIS A 253 1.88 -2.74 -6.21
C HIS A 253 0.68 -3.57 -5.75
N ILE A 254 -0.53 -3.01 -5.65
CA ILE A 254 -1.74 -3.76 -5.30
C ILE A 254 -2.30 -4.45 -6.56
N ILE A 255 -2.58 -3.68 -7.62
CA ILE A 255 -3.34 -4.17 -8.77
C ILE A 255 -2.58 -5.21 -9.61
N VAL A 256 -1.24 -5.24 -9.53
CA VAL A 256 -0.44 -6.32 -10.14
C VAL A 256 -0.76 -7.70 -9.54
N ARG A 257 -1.22 -7.78 -8.28
CA ARG A 257 -1.69 -9.05 -7.70
C ARG A 257 -2.95 -9.57 -8.40
N PHE A 258 -3.79 -8.67 -8.89
CA PHE A 258 -4.95 -9.08 -9.70
C PHE A 258 -4.53 -9.68 -11.03
N MET A 259 -3.42 -9.23 -11.63
CA MET A 259 -2.87 -9.86 -12.83
C MET A 259 -2.30 -11.25 -12.51
N ALA A 260 -1.73 -11.44 -11.32
CA ALA A 260 -1.08 -12.69 -10.91
C ALA A 260 -2.02 -13.82 -10.44
N ILE A 261 -3.30 -13.53 -10.19
CA ILE A 261 -4.25 -14.57 -9.76
C ILE A 261 -4.43 -15.64 -10.84
N SER A 262 -4.64 -16.90 -10.46
CA SER A 262 -4.66 -18.01 -11.42
C SER A 262 -5.76 -17.90 -12.48
N SER A 263 -6.95 -17.46 -12.07
CA SER A 263 -8.10 -17.31 -12.97
C SER A 263 -9.09 -16.27 -12.48
N VAL A 264 -9.88 -15.74 -13.42
CA VAL A 264 -10.96 -14.77 -13.13
C VAL A 264 -12.00 -15.34 -12.17
N LYS A 265 -12.29 -16.65 -12.25
CA LYS A 265 -13.26 -17.34 -11.39
C LYS A 265 -12.88 -17.30 -9.91
N GLU A 266 -11.59 -17.28 -9.60
CA GLU A 266 -11.09 -17.22 -8.22
C GLU A 266 -11.21 -15.83 -7.59
N ILE A 267 -11.41 -14.77 -8.38
CA ILE A 267 -11.47 -13.38 -7.89
C ILE A 267 -12.62 -13.18 -6.90
N LYS A 268 -13.76 -13.86 -7.09
CA LYS A 268 -14.87 -13.80 -6.13
C LYS A 268 -14.49 -14.40 -4.77
N SER A 269 -13.65 -15.43 -4.75
CA SER A 269 -13.11 -16.01 -3.52
C SER A 269 -12.07 -15.07 -2.90
N ALA A 270 -11.11 -14.61 -3.69
CA ALA A 270 -10.07 -13.67 -3.27
C ALA A 270 -10.66 -12.38 -2.68
N ARG A 271 -11.67 -11.79 -3.33
CA ARG A 271 -12.40 -10.62 -2.82
C ARG A 271 -12.99 -10.88 -1.44
N ARG A 272 -13.68 -12.01 -1.22
CA ARG A 272 -14.28 -12.30 0.09
C ARG A 272 -13.23 -12.42 1.18
N ILE A 273 -12.14 -13.14 0.90
CA ILE A 273 -11.03 -13.32 1.84
C ILE A 273 -10.38 -11.96 2.16
N GLY A 274 -10.03 -11.19 1.12
CA GLY A 274 -9.35 -9.91 1.26
C GLY A 274 -10.19 -8.86 1.97
N MET A 275 -11.48 -8.78 1.65
CA MET A 275 -12.39 -7.85 2.31
C MET A 275 -12.67 -8.23 3.76
N SER A 276 -12.84 -9.52 4.07
CA SER A 276 -12.95 -9.96 5.47
C SER A 276 -11.69 -9.58 6.26
N TRP A 277 -10.52 -9.90 5.74
CA TRP A 277 -9.24 -9.55 6.36
C TRP A 277 -9.10 -8.03 6.59
N MET A 278 -9.40 -7.23 5.56
CA MET A 278 -9.31 -5.77 5.62
C MET A 278 -10.27 -5.19 6.68
N ILE A 279 -11.53 -5.62 6.69
CA ILE A 279 -12.54 -5.12 7.63
C ILE A 279 -12.11 -5.41 9.07
N PHE A 280 -11.68 -6.64 9.39
CA PHE A 280 -11.23 -6.97 10.74
C PHE A 280 -10.00 -6.16 11.14
N SER A 281 -9.05 -5.97 10.22
CA SER A 281 -7.81 -5.24 10.49
C SER A 281 -8.07 -3.75 10.74
N VAL A 282 -8.88 -3.11 9.89
CA VAL A 282 -9.23 -1.69 10.02
C VAL A 282 -10.08 -1.43 11.26
N VAL A 283 -11.06 -2.28 11.55
CA VAL A 283 -11.85 -2.19 12.79
C VAL A 283 -10.94 -2.31 14.01
N GLY A 284 -10.02 -3.28 14.01
CA GLY A 284 -9.04 -3.46 15.09
C GLY A 284 -8.16 -2.22 15.31
N ALA A 285 -7.67 -1.61 14.22
CA ALA A 285 -6.89 -0.39 14.27
C ALA A 285 -7.68 0.79 14.86
N MET A 286 -8.93 0.98 14.40
CA MET A 286 -9.82 2.01 14.93
C MET A 286 -10.10 1.81 16.42
N PHE A 287 -10.46 0.60 16.85
CA PHE A 287 -10.70 0.33 18.27
C PHE A 287 -9.43 0.52 19.12
N THR A 288 -8.25 0.22 18.58
CA THR A 288 -6.99 0.45 19.30
C THR A 288 -6.81 1.93 19.65
N GLY A 289 -6.99 2.81 18.67
CA GLY A 289 -6.89 4.26 18.90
C GLY A 289 -8.01 4.79 19.80
N LEU A 290 -9.25 4.43 19.51
CA LEU A 290 -10.42 4.95 20.20
C LEU A 290 -10.46 4.53 21.68
N ILE A 291 -10.28 3.25 21.96
CA ILE A 291 -10.26 2.74 23.35
C ILE A 291 -8.95 3.14 24.05
N GLY A 292 -7.87 3.39 23.29
CA GLY A 292 -6.66 4.00 23.79
C GLY A 292 -6.91 5.34 24.50
N ILE A 293 -7.85 6.16 24.00
CA ILE A 293 -8.26 7.42 24.64
C ILE A 293 -8.78 7.16 26.06
N ALA A 294 -9.73 6.22 26.20
CA ALA A 294 -10.30 5.86 27.49
C ALA A 294 -9.22 5.35 28.46
N TYR A 295 -8.36 4.44 27.98
CA TYR A 295 -7.30 3.85 28.80
C TYR A 295 -6.32 4.91 29.32
N TYR A 296 -5.85 5.80 28.45
CA TYR A 296 -4.90 6.85 28.84
C TYR A 296 -5.52 7.85 29.80
N SER A 297 -6.79 8.22 29.58
CA SER A 297 -7.52 9.12 30.49
C SER A 297 -7.70 8.49 31.87
N ASP A 298 -8.19 7.25 31.95
CA ASP A 298 -8.44 6.54 33.21
C ASP A 298 -7.15 6.36 34.04
N LYS A 299 -5.99 6.26 33.37
CA LYS A 299 -4.68 6.10 34.01
C LYS A 299 -3.92 7.41 34.20
N GLY A 300 -4.46 8.55 33.77
CA GLY A 300 -3.79 9.85 33.83
C GLY A 300 -2.49 9.92 33.01
N LEU A 301 -2.38 9.10 31.95
CA LEU A 301 -1.21 9.01 31.09
C LEU A 301 -1.29 10.06 29.97
N LYS A 302 -0.12 10.45 29.45
CA LYS A 302 0.00 11.32 28.27
C LYS A 302 0.81 10.62 27.19
N LEU A 303 0.35 10.71 25.95
CA LEU A 303 1.03 10.19 24.78
C LEU A 303 1.61 11.36 23.97
N SER A 304 2.93 11.38 23.77
CA SER A 304 3.61 12.45 23.04
C SER A 304 3.38 12.35 21.53
N ASN A 305 3.45 11.13 20.99
CA ASN A 305 3.19 10.83 19.59
C ASN A 305 1.97 9.90 19.49
N PRO A 306 0.81 10.39 19.03
CA PRO A 306 -0.38 9.56 18.87
C PRO A 306 -0.17 8.31 18.01
N GLU A 307 0.71 8.35 17.00
CA GLU A 307 0.98 7.20 16.12
C GLU A 307 1.69 6.04 16.83
N THR A 308 2.13 6.21 18.09
CA THR A 308 2.69 5.13 18.90
C THR A 308 1.66 4.47 19.82
N ILE A 309 0.37 4.84 19.78
CA ILE A 309 -0.65 4.29 20.70
C ILE A 309 -0.70 2.76 20.70
N PHE A 310 -0.64 2.13 19.52
CA PHE A 310 -0.61 0.67 19.40
C PHE A 310 0.64 0.06 20.05
N LEU A 311 1.81 0.67 19.83
CA LEU A 311 3.08 0.25 20.44
C LEU A 311 3.04 0.36 21.95
N GLU A 312 2.57 1.49 22.48
CA GLU A 312 2.53 1.74 23.92
C GLU A 312 1.54 0.82 24.63
N LEU A 313 0.32 0.64 24.09
CA LEU A 313 -0.63 -0.33 24.64
C LEU A 313 -0.06 -1.75 24.61
N GLY A 314 0.66 -2.10 23.53
CA GLY A 314 1.39 -3.36 23.41
C GLY A 314 2.47 -3.56 24.49
N LYS A 315 3.17 -2.51 24.90
CA LYS A 315 4.18 -2.55 25.97
C LYS A 315 3.58 -2.59 27.36
N ILE A 316 2.51 -1.82 27.58
CA ILE A 316 1.90 -1.65 28.91
C ILE A 316 1.05 -2.88 29.29
N LEU A 317 0.31 -3.44 28.34
CA LEU A 317 -0.74 -4.42 28.64
C LEU A 317 -0.30 -5.88 28.51
N PHE A 318 0.81 -6.15 27.83
CA PHE A 318 1.15 -7.51 27.43
C PHE A 318 2.46 -8.01 28.03
N HIS A 319 2.53 -9.33 28.19
CA HIS A 319 3.78 -10.01 28.52
C HIS A 319 4.83 -9.78 27.39
N PRO A 320 6.13 -9.63 27.71
CA PRO A 320 7.18 -9.28 26.73
C PRO A 320 7.23 -10.17 25.47
N LEU A 321 6.91 -11.47 25.59
CA LEU A 321 6.82 -12.36 24.42
C LEU A 321 5.71 -11.94 23.45
N ILE A 322 4.55 -11.54 23.97
CA ILE A 322 3.42 -11.06 23.17
C ILE A 322 3.73 -9.65 22.65
N THR A 323 4.33 -8.79 23.46
CA THR A 323 4.83 -7.49 22.99
C THR A 323 5.77 -7.69 21.79
N GLY A 324 6.72 -8.62 21.86
CA GLY A 324 7.59 -8.94 20.73
C GLY A 324 6.84 -9.46 19.49
N PHE A 325 5.75 -10.21 19.66
CA PHE A 325 4.86 -10.58 18.55
C PHE A 325 4.14 -9.37 17.95
N LEU A 326 3.67 -8.42 18.77
CA LEU A 326 3.05 -7.18 18.29
C LEU A 326 4.05 -6.31 17.53
N LEU A 327 5.30 -6.20 18.01
CA LEU A 327 6.37 -5.51 17.29
C LEU A 327 6.71 -6.21 15.97
N ALA A 328 6.71 -7.54 15.97
CA ALA A 328 6.86 -8.32 14.74
C ALA A 328 5.72 -8.07 13.76
N ALA A 329 4.49 -7.83 14.22
CA ALA A 329 3.35 -7.48 13.35
C ALA A 329 3.53 -6.11 12.65
N ILE A 330 4.13 -5.14 13.34
CA ILE A 330 4.44 -3.84 12.73
C ILE A 330 5.59 -3.99 11.73
N LEU A 331 6.64 -4.72 12.10
CA LEU A 331 7.72 -5.05 11.16
C LEU A 331 7.19 -5.82 9.93
N ALA A 332 6.22 -6.71 10.14
CA ALA A 332 5.52 -7.43 9.07
C ALA A 332 4.81 -6.48 8.12
N ALA A 333 3.99 -5.55 8.63
CA ALA A 333 3.31 -4.55 7.82
C ALA A 333 4.28 -3.63 7.05
N ILE A 334 5.37 -3.20 7.69
CA ILE A 334 6.38 -2.35 7.04
C ILE A 334 7.08 -3.14 5.92
N MET A 335 7.50 -4.38 6.19
CA MET A 335 8.26 -5.17 5.23
C MET A 335 7.42 -5.69 4.06
N SER A 336 6.16 -6.07 4.27
CA SER A 336 5.25 -6.51 3.18
C SER A 336 5.07 -5.41 2.14
N THR A 337 4.84 -4.17 2.59
CA THR A 337 4.68 -3.02 1.69
C THR A 337 5.99 -2.64 1.02
N ILE A 338 7.08 -2.45 1.78
CA ILE A 338 8.35 -2.01 1.19
C ILE A 338 8.87 -3.04 0.18
N SER A 339 8.83 -4.34 0.49
CA SER A 339 9.27 -5.38 -0.43
C SER A 339 8.45 -5.40 -1.73
N SER A 340 7.13 -5.27 -1.61
CA SER A 340 6.21 -5.18 -2.76
C SER A 340 6.49 -3.97 -3.65
N GLN A 341 6.76 -2.82 -3.05
CA GLN A 341 7.07 -1.58 -3.78
C GLN A 341 8.42 -1.66 -4.46
N LEU A 342 9.45 -2.11 -3.73
CA LEU A 342 10.79 -2.25 -4.29
C LEU A 342 10.83 -3.25 -5.44
N LEU A 343 10.03 -4.33 -5.38
CA LEU A 343 9.88 -5.26 -6.49
C LEU A 343 9.28 -4.57 -7.73
N VAL A 344 8.20 -3.82 -7.58
CA VAL A 344 7.58 -3.08 -8.70
C VAL A 344 8.53 -2.02 -9.25
N THR A 345 9.28 -1.33 -8.39
CA THR A 345 10.25 -0.36 -8.86
C THR A 345 11.43 -1.03 -9.56
N SER A 346 11.89 -2.17 -9.05
CA SER A 346 12.90 -2.99 -9.71
C SER A 346 12.44 -3.37 -11.12
N SER A 347 11.20 -3.86 -11.29
CA SER A 347 10.67 -4.18 -12.63
C SER A 347 10.52 -2.94 -13.51
N ALA A 348 10.05 -1.81 -12.95
CA ALA A 348 9.92 -0.57 -13.70
C ALA A 348 11.27 -0.05 -14.22
N ILE A 349 12.31 -0.11 -13.40
CA ILE A 349 13.63 0.36 -13.83
C ILE A 349 14.30 -0.65 -14.77
N THR A 350 14.14 -1.95 -14.55
CA THR A 350 14.80 -2.97 -15.36
C THR A 350 14.12 -3.20 -16.71
N GLU A 351 12.84 -3.54 -16.72
CA GLU A 351 12.11 -3.84 -17.94
C GLU A 351 11.62 -2.57 -18.62
N ASP A 352 10.98 -1.67 -17.86
CA ASP A 352 10.27 -0.56 -18.48
C ASP A 352 11.21 0.60 -18.87
N LEU A 353 12.35 0.78 -18.20
CA LEU A 353 13.34 1.81 -18.52
C LEU A 353 14.61 1.24 -19.15
N TYR A 354 15.33 0.37 -18.44
CA TYR A 354 16.67 -0.06 -18.86
C TYR A 354 16.65 -0.94 -20.12
N ARG A 355 15.89 -2.04 -20.12
CA ARG A 355 15.78 -2.92 -21.29
C ARG A 355 15.16 -2.18 -22.47
N THR A 356 14.10 -1.42 -22.23
CA THR A 356 13.34 -0.76 -23.30
C THR A 356 14.13 0.36 -24.00
N PHE A 357 14.82 1.22 -23.25
CA PHE A 357 15.47 2.44 -23.77
C PHE A 357 16.99 2.40 -23.82
N PHE A 358 17.65 1.63 -22.94
CA PHE A 358 19.12 1.59 -22.88
C PHE A 358 19.70 0.35 -23.56
N LYS A 359 19.24 -0.85 -23.22
CA LYS A 359 19.83 -2.10 -23.73
C LYS A 359 18.80 -3.22 -23.90
N ARG A 360 18.21 -3.31 -25.11
CA ARG A 360 17.19 -4.30 -25.46
C ARG A 360 17.66 -5.75 -25.33
N SER A 361 18.94 -6.01 -25.58
CA SER A 361 19.58 -7.33 -25.49
C SER A 361 20.18 -7.63 -24.11
N ALA A 362 19.82 -6.87 -23.06
CA ALA A 362 20.30 -7.14 -21.71
C ALA A 362 19.95 -8.57 -21.27
N SER A 363 20.93 -9.25 -20.68
CA SER A 363 20.74 -10.60 -20.13
C SER A 363 19.97 -10.55 -18.80
N ASP A 364 19.31 -11.64 -18.42
CA ASP A 364 18.60 -11.72 -17.13
C ASP A 364 19.51 -11.43 -15.94
N LYS A 365 20.78 -11.87 -15.98
CA LYS A 365 21.77 -11.57 -14.93
C LYS A 365 22.05 -10.08 -14.78
N GLU A 366 22.14 -9.37 -15.91
CA GLU A 366 22.38 -7.93 -15.96
C GLU A 366 21.17 -7.17 -15.42
N LEU A 367 19.96 -7.58 -15.80
CA LEU A 367 18.72 -6.94 -15.34
C LEU A 367 18.48 -7.16 -13.85
N VAL A 368 18.75 -8.36 -13.34
CA VAL A 368 18.71 -8.62 -11.90
C VAL A 368 19.70 -7.70 -11.18
N PHE A 369 20.92 -7.51 -11.70
CA PHE A 369 21.90 -6.60 -11.10
C PHE A 369 21.42 -5.14 -11.12
N VAL A 370 20.93 -4.64 -12.26
CA VAL A 370 20.39 -3.27 -12.40
C VAL A 370 19.22 -3.05 -11.44
N GLY A 371 18.31 -4.02 -11.33
CA GLY A 371 17.18 -3.97 -10.40
C GLY A 371 17.62 -3.88 -8.95
N ARG A 372 18.65 -4.65 -8.56
CA ARG A 372 19.25 -4.59 -7.22
C ARG A 372 19.89 -3.23 -6.92
N MET A 373 20.58 -2.63 -7.89
CA MET A 373 21.16 -1.29 -7.73
C MET A 373 20.09 -0.20 -7.64
N ALA A 374 19.04 -0.31 -8.45
CA ALA A 374 17.89 0.57 -8.39
C ALA A 374 17.21 0.57 -7.02
N VAL A 375 16.96 -0.63 -6.47
CA VAL A 375 16.43 -0.81 -5.12
C VAL A 375 17.33 -0.15 -4.07
N LEU A 376 18.65 -0.35 -4.16
CA LEU A 376 19.60 0.26 -3.24
C LEU A 376 19.55 1.79 -3.30
N VAL A 377 19.53 2.37 -4.50
CA VAL A 377 19.43 3.83 -4.69
C VAL A 377 18.14 4.38 -4.06
N ILE A 378 17.00 3.73 -4.30
CA ILE A 378 15.71 4.17 -3.73
C ILE A 378 15.70 4.04 -2.20
N ALA A 379 16.26 2.96 -1.66
CA ALA A 379 16.40 2.81 -0.21
C ALA A 379 17.27 3.93 0.40
N LEU A 380 18.37 4.30 -0.26
CA LEU A 380 19.25 5.40 0.19
C LEU A 380 18.55 6.77 0.11
N VAL A 381 17.84 7.06 -0.98
CA VAL A 381 17.05 8.30 -1.10
C VAL A 381 15.91 8.32 -0.08
N GLY A 382 15.24 7.18 0.12
CA GLY A 382 14.21 7.02 1.16
C GLY A 382 14.77 7.26 2.56
N CYS A 383 15.98 6.77 2.87
CA CYS A 383 16.67 7.08 4.13
C CYS A 383 16.96 8.57 4.27
N ALA A 384 17.38 9.23 3.20
CA ALA A 384 17.64 10.67 3.21
C ALA A 384 16.35 11.47 3.47
N LEU A 385 15.23 11.08 2.85
CA LEU A 385 13.91 11.67 3.10
C LEU A 385 13.41 11.40 4.53
N ALA A 386 13.65 10.20 5.05
CA ALA A 386 13.27 9.77 6.40
C ALA A 386 14.25 10.23 7.49
N PHE A 387 15.37 10.86 7.14
CA PHE A 387 16.42 11.21 8.10
C PHE A 387 15.91 12.18 9.17
N LYS A 388 14.99 13.07 8.79
CA LYS A 388 14.20 13.87 9.72
C LYS A 388 12.75 13.42 9.64
N GLN A 389 12.12 13.20 10.80
CA GLN A 389 10.69 12.96 10.89
C GLN A 389 9.94 14.28 10.67
N ASN A 390 9.77 14.67 9.40
CA ASN A 390 9.19 15.96 9.01
C ASN A 390 7.65 15.97 9.02
N ASP A 391 7.00 14.81 8.98
CA ASP A 391 5.54 14.66 8.96
C ASP A 391 5.14 13.34 9.66
N THR A 392 3.83 13.17 9.88
CA THR A 392 3.26 11.92 10.42
C THR A 392 3.39 10.77 9.42
N ILE A 393 3.41 9.53 9.91
CA ILE A 393 3.41 8.32 9.07
C ILE A 393 2.20 8.33 8.15
N LEU A 394 1.02 8.67 8.69
CA LEU A 394 -0.23 8.76 7.90
C LEU A 394 -0.14 9.77 6.76
N ALA A 395 0.44 10.96 7.00
CA ALA A 395 0.60 11.99 5.97
C ALA A 395 1.60 11.58 4.88
N LEU A 396 2.73 10.96 5.26
CA LEU A 396 3.72 10.48 4.29
C LEU A 396 3.13 9.39 3.38
N VAL A 397 2.36 8.46 3.94
CA VAL A 397 1.63 7.45 3.16
C VAL A 397 0.57 8.11 2.29
N GLY A 398 -0.21 9.05 2.82
CA GLY A 398 -1.24 9.78 2.07
C GLY A 398 -0.67 10.47 0.83
N TYR A 399 0.47 11.13 0.96
CA TYR A 399 1.12 11.80 -0.18
C TYR A 399 1.46 10.83 -1.32
N ALA A 400 2.12 9.70 -0.99
CA ALA A 400 2.45 8.68 -1.99
C ALA A 400 1.19 8.03 -2.57
N TRP A 401 0.20 7.74 -1.71
CA TRP A 401 -1.08 7.17 -2.09
C TRP A 401 -1.81 8.06 -3.11
N ALA A 402 -1.86 9.38 -2.86
CA ALA A 402 -2.44 10.38 -3.74
C ALA A 402 -1.73 10.47 -5.09
N GLY A 403 -0.40 10.45 -5.09
CA GLY A 403 0.40 10.44 -6.31
C GLY A 403 0.05 9.29 -7.24
N PHE A 404 0.00 8.08 -6.70
CA PHE A 404 -0.39 6.88 -7.45
C PHE A 404 -1.85 6.91 -7.88
N GLY A 405 -2.76 7.20 -6.95
CA GLY A 405 -4.20 7.26 -7.23
C GLY A 405 -4.54 8.28 -8.32
N SER A 406 -3.90 9.45 -8.30
CA SER A 406 -4.13 10.51 -9.28
C SER A 406 -3.51 10.20 -10.65
N SER A 407 -2.32 9.60 -10.66
CA SER A 407 -1.61 9.32 -11.92
C SER A 407 -2.19 8.10 -12.62
N PHE A 408 -2.29 6.97 -11.91
CA PHE A 408 -2.71 5.70 -12.50
C PHE A 408 -4.20 5.43 -12.35
N GLY A 409 -4.88 5.94 -11.33
CA GLY A 409 -6.25 5.53 -11.01
C GLY A 409 -7.23 5.77 -12.17
N PRO A 410 -7.38 7.01 -12.67
CA PRO A 410 -8.20 7.30 -13.83
C PRO A 410 -7.72 6.58 -15.10
N ALA A 411 -6.41 6.48 -15.29
CA ALA A 411 -5.82 5.82 -16.46
C ALA A 411 -6.17 4.33 -16.51
N ILE A 412 -6.03 3.61 -15.39
CA ILE A 412 -6.39 2.20 -15.28
C ILE A 412 -7.90 2.02 -15.42
N LEU A 413 -8.70 2.80 -14.68
CA LEU A 413 -10.16 2.68 -14.74
C LEU A 413 -10.68 2.86 -16.17
N LEU A 414 -10.29 3.94 -16.85
CA LEU A 414 -10.74 4.19 -18.22
C LEU A 414 -10.14 3.20 -19.22
N SER A 415 -8.90 2.72 -19.02
CA SER A 415 -8.31 1.72 -19.92
C SER A 415 -9.10 0.41 -19.98
N LEU A 416 -9.78 0.06 -18.89
CA LEU A 416 -10.57 -1.16 -18.73
C LEU A 416 -12.02 -1.01 -19.18
N TYR A 417 -12.56 0.21 -19.26
CA TYR A 417 -13.99 0.44 -19.48
C TYR A 417 -14.31 1.33 -20.68
N TRP A 418 -13.33 2.06 -21.21
CA TRP A 418 -13.57 3.02 -22.28
C TRP A 418 -12.79 2.67 -23.55
N LYS A 419 -13.50 2.07 -24.51
CA LYS A 419 -12.98 1.69 -25.83
C LYS A 419 -12.25 2.86 -26.53
N ARG A 420 -12.81 4.08 -26.45
CA ARG A 420 -12.30 5.28 -27.15
C ARG A 420 -11.07 5.92 -26.51
N MET A 421 -10.66 5.49 -25.31
CA MET A 421 -9.47 6.06 -24.65
C MET A 421 -8.23 5.92 -25.55
N THR A 422 -7.45 6.98 -25.66
CA THR A 422 -6.25 7.01 -26.51
C THR A 422 -4.97 7.03 -25.67
N LYS A 423 -3.83 6.66 -26.29
CA LYS A 423 -2.51 6.76 -25.64
C LYS A 423 -2.17 8.17 -25.17
N TRP A 424 -2.57 9.18 -25.94
CA TRP A 424 -2.32 10.59 -25.62
C TRP A 424 -3.17 11.04 -24.44
N GLY A 425 -4.42 10.57 -24.37
CA GLY A 425 -5.27 10.76 -23.19
C GLY A 425 -4.66 10.13 -21.95
N ALA A 426 -4.24 8.87 -22.03
CA ALA A 426 -3.56 8.18 -20.93
C ALA A 426 -2.32 8.94 -20.46
N LEU A 427 -1.42 9.30 -21.38
CA LEU A 427 -0.17 9.99 -21.08
C LEU A 427 -0.42 11.36 -20.42
N ALA A 428 -1.29 12.17 -21.02
CA ALA A 428 -1.60 13.50 -20.51
C ALA A 428 -2.26 13.46 -19.12
N GLY A 429 -3.16 12.49 -18.90
CA GLY A 429 -3.80 12.25 -17.61
C GLY A 429 -2.83 11.85 -16.50
N MET A 430 -1.94 10.91 -16.80
CA MET A 430 -0.92 10.47 -15.84
C MET A 430 -0.02 11.62 -15.42
N ILE A 431 0.46 12.42 -16.39
CA ILE A 431 1.30 13.58 -16.13
C ILE A 431 0.55 14.64 -15.33
N SER A 432 -0.68 14.98 -15.73
CA SER A 432 -1.47 16.02 -15.05
C SER A 432 -1.87 15.61 -13.63
N GLY A 433 -2.20 14.34 -13.39
CA GLY A 433 -2.47 13.80 -12.06
C GLY A 433 -1.26 13.87 -11.14
N ALA A 434 -0.09 13.40 -11.60
CA ALA A 434 1.17 13.47 -10.86
C ALA A 434 1.56 14.93 -10.55
N ALA A 435 1.53 15.79 -11.57
CA ALA A 435 1.87 17.20 -11.44
C ALA A 435 0.94 17.92 -10.47
N THR A 436 -0.36 17.63 -10.51
CA THR A 436 -1.33 18.22 -9.58
C THR A 436 -0.95 17.88 -8.13
N VAL A 437 -0.68 16.62 -7.81
CA VAL A 437 -0.29 16.20 -6.45
C VAL A 437 0.99 16.91 -5.99
N ILE A 438 2.00 16.98 -6.85
CA ILE A 438 3.28 17.63 -6.54
C ILE A 438 3.08 19.13 -6.30
N ILE A 439 2.36 19.82 -7.19
CA ILE A 439 2.14 21.26 -7.13
C ILE A 439 1.22 21.63 -5.96
N TRP A 440 0.14 20.87 -5.74
CA TRP A 440 -0.86 21.13 -4.68
C TRP A 440 -0.20 21.16 -3.30
N THR A 441 0.72 20.24 -3.06
CA THR A 441 1.42 20.11 -1.77
C THR A 441 2.49 21.17 -1.53
N GLN A 442 2.90 21.94 -2.54
CA GLN A 442 3.82 23.08 -2.35
C GLN A 442 3.13 24.28 -1.69
N PHE A 443 1.80 24.36 -1.76
CA PHE A 443 1.03 25.45 -1.19
C PHE A 443 0.32 25.01 0.08
N LYS A 444 0.78 25.52 1.23
CA LYS A 444 0.22 25.18 2.55
C LYS A 444 -1.30 25.33 2.61
N PHE A 445 -1.84 26.42 2.05
CA PHE A 445 -3.29 26.66 2.06
C PHE A 445 -4.07 25.59 1.27
N LEU A 446 -3.50 25.05 0.19
CA LEU A 446 -4.13 23.97 -0.59
C LEU A 446 -4.06 22.64 0.17
N LYS A 447 -2.89 22.31 0.73
CA LYS A 447 -2.67 21.10 1.54
C LYS A 447 -3.65 21.02 2.71
N GLU A 448 -3.91 22.14 3.38
CA GLU A 448 -4.84 22.21 4.51
C GLU A 448 -6.32 22.29 4.09
N PHE A 449 -6.60 22.75 2.88
CA PHE A 449 -7.96 22.92 2.38
C PHE A 449 -8.60 21.61 1.92
N LEU A 450 -7.87 20.81 1.14
CA LEU A 450 -8.39 19.58 0.53
C LEU A 450 -7.25 18.62 0.24
N TYR A 451 -7.47 17.33 0.55
CA TYR A 451 -6.51 16.28 0.23
C TYR A 451 -6.24 16.21 -1.28
N GLU A 452 -4.97 16.23 -1.65
CA GLU A 452 -4.46 16.36 -3.02
C GLU A 452 -4.89 15.22 -3.96
N MET A 453 -5.31 14.08 -3.42
CA MET A 453 -5.93 12.98 -4.20
C MET A 453 -7.16 13.46 -4.99
N ILE A 454 -8.01 14.31 -4.38
CA ILE A 454 -9.27 14.73 -4.99
C ILE A 454 -9.03 15.56 -6.27
N PRO A 455 -8.31 16.70 -6.22
CA PRO A 455 -8.03 17.47 -7.41
C PRO A 455 -7.13 16.69 -8.38
N GLY A 456 -6.15 15.91 -7.89
CA GLY A 456 -5.27 15.11 -8.74
C GLY A 456 -6.01 14.07 -9.57
N PHE A 457 -6.86 13.26 -8.93
CA PHE A 457 -7.69 12.26 -9.62
C PHE A 457 -8.67 12.93 -10.59
N THR A 458 -9.30 14.03 -10.18
CA THR A 458 -10.28 14.76 -11.00
C THR A 458 -9.63 15.36 -12.25
N ILE A 459 -8.50 16.05 -12.10
CA ILE A 459 -7.77 16.65 -13.23
C ILE A 459 -7.26 15.57 -14.18
N SER A 460 -6.69 14.48 -13.65
CA SER A 460 -6.26 13.34 -14.45
C SER A 460 -7.42 12.77 -15.27
N LEU A 461 -8.56 12.50 -14.63
CA LEU A 461 -9.76 12.00 -15.31
C LEU A 461 -10.25 12.93 -16.43
N LEU A 462 -10.38 14.23 -16.14
CA LEU A 462 -10.83 15.23 -17.11
C LEU A 462 -9.86 15.34 -18.29
N VAL A 463 -8.56 15.38 -18.03
CA VAL A 463 -7.54 15.46 -19.08
C VAL A 463 -7.55 14.21 -19.96
N ILE A 464 -7.70 13.00 -19.38
CA ILE A 464 -7.83 11.77 -20.18
C ILE A 464 -9.03 11.87 -21.12
N VAL A 465 -10.18 12.28 -20.59
CA VAL A 465 -11.42 12.39 -21.38
C VAL A 465 -11.25 13.42 -22.50
N ILE A 466 -10.82 14.64 -22.17
CA ILE A 466 -10.66 15.73 -23.13
C ILE A 466 -9.68 15.35 -24.23
N VAL A 467 -8.47 14.89 -23.88
CA VAL A 467 -7.44 14.58 -24.87
C VAL A 467 -7.81 13.34 -25.70
N SER A 468 -8.48 12.35 -25.12
CA SER A 468 -8.98 11.18 -25.89
C SER A 468 -10.11 11.54 -26.85
N LEU A 469 -10.91 12.57 -26.54
CA LEU A 469 -11.94 13.07 -27.48
C LEU A 469 -11.34 13.91 -28.61
N LEU A 470 -10.25 14.63 -28.33
CA LEU A 470 -9.49 15.43 -29.31
C LEU A 470 -8.57 14.59 -30.20
N THR A 471 -8.30 13.35 -29.81
CA THR A 471 -7.49 12.39 -30.57
C THR A 471 -8.35 11.17 -30.95
N GLN A 472 -7.79 10.20 -31.66
CA GLN A 472 -8.52 8.99 -32.07
C GLN A 472 -7.69 7.74 -31.81
N PRO A 473 -8.29 6.66 -31.30
CA PRO A 473 -7.64 5.35 -31.23
C PRO A 473 -7.48 4.77 -32.64
N SER A 474 -6.51 3.88 -32.83
CA SER A 474 -6.41 3.11 -34.07
C SER A 474 -7.45 2.00 -34.09
N LYS A 475 -7.76 1.47 -35.28
CA LYS A 475 -8.73 0.37 -35.41
C LYS A 475 -8.28 -0.87 -34.66
N GLU A 476 -6.98 -1.16 -34.66
CA GLU A 476 -6.40 -2.30 -33.95
C GLU A 476 -6.61 -2.20 -32.44
N ILE A 477 -6.52 -0.99 -31.87
CA ILE A 477 -6.77 -0.74 -30.44
C ILE A 477 -8.25 -0.99 -30.11
N GLU A 478 -9.16 -0.57 -31.00
CA GLU A 478 -10.60 -0.79 -30.83
C GLU A 478 -10.96 -2.28 -30.93
N GLU A 479 -10.44 -2.99 -31.93
CA GLU A 479 -10.64 -4.43 -32.12
C GLU A 479 -10.07 -5.23 -30.94
N GLN A 480 -8.90 -4.87 -30.44
CA GLN A 480 -8.31 -5.47 -29.24
C GLN A 480 -9.23 -5.29 -28.02
N PHE A 481 -9.84 -4.12 -27.85
CA PHE A 481 -10.77 -3.85 -26.75
C PHE A 481 -12.06 -4.68 -26.89
N GLU A 482 -12.61 -4.80 -28.09
CA GLU A 482 -13.80 -5.62 -28.36
C GLU A 482 -13.54 -7.12 -28.12
N ASN A 483 -12.38 -7.61 -28.55
CA ASN A 483 -11.95 -8.98 -28.24
C ASN A 483 -11.81 -9.19 -26.72
N PHE A 484 -11.26 -8.20 -26.01
CA PHE A 484 -11.20 -8.23 -24.55
C PHE A 484 -12.59 -8.32 -23.91
N GLU A 485 -13.54 -7.49 -24.31
CA GLU A 485 -14.90 -7.53 -23.76
C GLU A 485 -15.55 -8.89 -23.97
N LYS A 486 -15.42 -9.45 -25.18
CA LYS A 486 -15.97 -10.76 -25.52
C LYS A 486 -15.37 -11.87 -24.63
N GLN A 487 -14.05 -11.96 -24.58
CA GLN A 487 -13.38 -12.98 -23.76
C GLN A 487 -13.63 -12.79 -22.26
N HIS A 488 -13.77 -11.54 -21.81
CA HIS A 488 -14.09 -11.27 -20.42
C HIS A 488 -15.49 -11.77 -20.06
N SER A 489 -16.49 -11.52 -20.93
CA SER A 489 -17.84 -12.05 -20.77
C SER A 489 -17.87 -13.58 -20.75
N ASP A 490 -17.06 -14.25 -21.57
CA ASP A 490 -16.98 -15.72 -21.62
C ASP A 490 -16.33 -16.33 -20.36
N ASN A 491 -15.54 -15.54 -19.61
CA ASN A 491 -14.78 -15.99 -18.44
C ASN A 491 -15.52 -15.80 -17.10
N LEU A 492 -16.59 -15.00 -17.07
CA LEU A 492 -17.45 -14.77 -15.89
C LEU A 492 -18.43 -15.94 -15.70
#